data_AF-A0A534Y3H1-F1
#
_entry.id   AF-A0A534Y3H1-F1
#
_cell.length_a   1.000
_cell.length_b   1.000
_cell.length_c   1.000
_cell.angle_alpha   90.00
_cell.angle_beta   90.00
_cell.angle_gamma   90.00
#
_symmetry.space_group_name_H-M   'P 1'
#
loop_
_entity.id
_entity.type
_entity.pdbx_description
1 polymer ?
#
loop_
_entity_poly.entity_id
_entity_poly.type
_entity_poly.pdbx_seq_one_letter_code
_entity_poly.pdbx_strand_id
1 'polypeptide(L)'
;MRNHPLTPMADSNLVRVLQRQTRRKVGLVTHDAVAGGPDAILERFSALQQQGFEIAIVDATSNQDLSYLGAACANLRLVTAGSGLALGLAPNFRPAAAQAAASALPEVGGLRAVIAGSCSTATQGQVAFALERGVPGFRVDPGRLAAGEDVVKGALDWAAPLLPRGPVLVYATAAPEAVKAIQARLGVEQAGQLVENALAAGARGLVRLGARQLIVAGGETSGAVVSALGITGLRIGPQIDPGVPWTTSLDDAPLALALKSGNFGTRDFFLKSWAVLR
;
A
#
# COMPACT_ATOMS: atom_id res chain seq x y z
N MET A 1 -11.30 13.35 -5.82
CA MET A 1 -10.14 14.17 -6.20
C MET A 1 -10.42 15.67 -6.35
N ARG A 2 -11.69 16.13 -6.48
CA ARG A 2 -12.00 17.56 -6.72
C ARG A 2 -11.35 18.54 -5.73
N ASN A 3 -11.36 18.20 -4.43
CA ASN A 3 -10.81 19.04 -3.36
C ASN A 3 -9.52 18.46 -2.77
N HIS A 4 -8.73 17.71 -3.58
CA HIS A 4 -7.47 17.15 -3.09
C HIS A 4 -6.50 18.29 -2.72
N PRO A 5 -5.84 18.24 -1.54
CA PRO A 5 -5.08 19.37 -1.01
C PRO A 5 -3.86 19.78 -1.85
N LEU A 6 -3.28 18.85 -2.62
CA LEU A 6 -2.09 19.10 -3.44
C LEU A 6 -2.39 19.17 -4.94
N THR A 7 -3.35 18.40 -5.42
CA THR A 7 -3.61 18.19 -6.85
C THR A 7 -5.11 18.08 -7.12
N PRO A 8 -5.88 19.15 -6.88
CA PRO A 8 -7.33 19.14 -7.06
C PRO A 8 -7.68 18.90 -8.53
N MET A 9 -8.56 17.91 -8.77
CA MET A 9 -8.98 17.53 -10.13
C MET A 9 -10.43 17.98 -10.36
N ALA A 10 -10.60 19.14 -10.99
CA ALA A 10 -11.91 19.71 -11.31
C ALA A 10 -12.45 19.29 -12.69
N ASP A 11 -11.64 18.56 -13.46
CA ASP A 11 -11.93 18.15 -14.83
C ASP A 11 -11.72 16.64 -14.97
N SER A 12 -12.76 15.92 -15.39
CA SER A 12 -12.74 14.47 -15.55
C SER A 12 -12.30 14.02 -16.96
N ASN A 13 -12.15 14.93 -17.92
CA ASN A 13 -11.71 14.58 -19.26
C ASN A 13 -10.19 14.49 -19.31
N LEU A 14 -9.65 13.28 -19.27
CA LEU A 14 -8.20 13.04 -19.22
C LEU A 14 -7.46 13.52 -20.47
N VAL A 15 -8.09 13.53 -21.64
CA VAL A 15 -7.49 14.10 -22.87
C VAL A 15 -7.22 15.59 -22.66
N ARG A 16 -8.20 16.34 -22.16
CA ARG A 16 -8.05 17.78 -21.89
C ARG A 16 -7.10 18.07 -20.73
N VAL A 17 -7.17 17.26 -19.67
CA VAL A 17 -6.25 17.39 -18.52
C VAL A 17 -4.80 17.19 -18.97
N LEU A 18 -4.51 16.13 -19.73
CA LEU A 18 -3.16 15.84 -20.19
C LEU A 18 -2.70 16.82 -21.26
N GLN A 19 -3.56 17.21 -22.21
CA GLN A 19 -3.21 18.16 -23.28
C GLN A 19 -2.72 19.51 -22.73
N ARG A 20 -3.21 19.96 -21.58
CA ARG A 20 -2.72 21.20 -20.93
C ARG A 20 -1.29 21.11 -20.41
N GLN A 21 -0.75 19.90 -20.24
CA GLN A 21 0.55 19.64 -19.64
C GLN A 21 1.62 19.23 -20.67
N THR A 22 1.27 19.17 -21.95
CA THR A 22 2.17 18.75 -23.02
C THR A 22 1.92 19.51 -24.32
N ARG A 23 2.97 19.69 -25.11
CA ARG A 23 2.88 20.23 -26.47
C ARG A 23 2.51 19.16 -27.51
N ARG A 24 2.63 17.88 -27.14
CA ARG A 24 2.26 16.74 -27.99
C ARG A 24 0.75 16.64 -28.13
N LYS A 25 0.25 16.26 -29.30
CA LYS A 25 -1.20 16.10 -29.52
C LYS A 25 -1.71 14.85 -28.78
N VAL A 26 -2.75 15.04 -27.97
CA VAL A 26 -3.39 13.97 -27.18
C VAL A 26 -4.71 13.55 -27.83
N GLY A 27 -4.81 12.27 -28.18
CA GLY A 27 -6.00 11.64 -28.76
C GLY A 27 -6.72 10.71 -27.78
N LEU A 28 -7.76 10.04 -28.29
CA LEU A 28 -8.57 9.07 -27.55
C LEU A 28 -8.76 7.79 -28.37
N VAL A 29 -8.52 6.65 -27.73
CA VAL A 29 -9.04 5.35 -28.11
C VAL A 29 -10.27 5.08 -27.26
N THR A 30 -11.44 5.13 -27.90
CA THR A 30 -12.72 4.97 -27.23
C THR A 30 -12.96 3.53 -26.82
N HIS A 31 -13.86 3.33 -25.86
CA HIS A 31 -14.27 2.01 -25.41
C HIS A 31 -14.76 1.11 -26.56
N ASP A 32 -15.44 1.64 -27.58
CA ASP A 32 -15.90 0.84 -28.73
C ASP A 32 -14.73 0.20 -29.50
N ALA A 33 -13.62 0.92 -29.65
CA ALA A 33 -12.41 0.38 -30.27
C ALA A 33 -11.76 -0.69 -29.37
N VAL A 34 -11.78 -0.47 -28.06
CA VAL A 34 -11.22 -1.41 -27.06
C VAL A 34 -12.04 -2.70 -27.00
N ALA A 35 -13.37 -2.61 -27.07
CA ALA A 35 -14.27 -3.75 -27.08
C ALA A 35 -14.08 -4.65 -28.32
N GLY A 36 -13.53 -4.09 -29.41
CA GLY A 36 -13.13 -4.83 -30.61
C GLY A 36 -11.88 -5.71 -30.43
N GLY A 37 -11.20 -5.63 -29.28
CA GLY A 37 -10.02 -6.46 -28.98
C GLY A 37 -8.69 -5.85 -29.40
N PRO A 38 -7.57 -6.59 -29.23
CA PRO A 38 -6.21 -6.06 -29.40
C PRO A 38 -5.94 -5.50 -30.81
N ASP A 39 -6.41 -6.16 -31.86
CA ASP A 39 -6.18 -5.74 -33.25
C ASP A 39 -6.91 -4.42 -33.56
N ALA A 40 -8.15 -4.26 -33.10
CA ALA A 40 -8.90 -3.01 -33.25
C ALA A 40 -8.22 -1.84 -32.50
N ILE A 41 -7.61 -2.09 -31.35
CA ILE A 41 -6.83 -1.10 -30.61
C ILE A 41 -5.58 -0.70 -31.43
N LEU A 42 -4.87 -1.67 -32.02
CA LEU A 42 -3.69 -1.41 -32.85
C LEU A 42 -4.03 -0.62 -34.12
N GLU A 43 -5.13 -0.95 -34.79
CA GLU A 43 -5.66 -0.18 -35.91
C GLU A 43 -5.96 1.26 -35.50
N ARG A 44 -6.59 1.45 -34.33
CA ARG A 44 -6.90 2.78 -33.81
C ARG A 44 -5.63 3.57 -33.44
N PHE A 45 -4.62 2.93 -32.84
CA PHE A 45 -3.32 3.57 -32.61
C PHE A 45 -2.69 4.05 -33.92
N SER A 46 -2.69 3.19 -34.95
CA SER A 46 -2.15 3.52 -36.27
C SER A 46 -2.88 4.70 -36.92
N ALA A 47 -4.21 4.72 -36.85
CA ALA A 47 -5.03 5.81 -37.37
C ALA A 47 -4.77 7.14 -36.63
N LEU A 48 -4.60 7.11 -35.29
CA LEU A 48 -4.26 8.30 -34.51
C LEU A 48 -2.87 8.83 -34.87
N GLN A 49 -1.89 7.95 -35.06
CA GLN A 49 -0.53 8.34 -35.49
C GLN A 49 -0.54 9.02 -36.87
N GLN A 50 -1.31 8.49 -37.82
CA GLN A 50 -1.48 9.10 -39.16
C GLN A 50 -2.12 10.50 -39.09
N GLN A 51 -2.96 10.75 -38.08
CA GLN A 51 -3.57 12.07 -37.81
C GLN A 51 -2.64 13.01 -37.02
N GLY A 52 -1.42 12.56 -36.69
CA GLY A 52 -0.41 13.33 -35.96
C GLY A 52 -0.64 13.38 -34.45
N PHE A 53 -1.43 12.48 -33.87
CA PHE A 53 -1.48 12.30 -32.43
C PHE A 53 -0.27 11.49 -31.94
N GLU A 54 0.33 11.93 -30.84
CA GLU A 54 1.54 11.31 -30.27
C GLU A 54 1.27 10.61 -28.94
N ILE A 55 0.16 10.95 -28.28
CA ILE A 55 -0.28 10.34 -27.02
C ILE A 55 -1.76 10.00 -27.17
N ALA A 56 -2.20 8.86 -26.65
CA ALA A 56 -3.61 8.51 -26.61
C ALA A 56 -4.02 8.14 -25.18
N ILE A 57 -5.11 8.73 -24.71
CA ILE A 57 -5.88 8.17 -23.59
C ILE A 57 -6.65 6.97 -24.15
N VAL A 58 -6.75 5.90 -23.37
CA VAL A 58 -7.47 4.68 -23.75
C VAL A 58 -8.51 4.38 -22.69
N ASP A 59 -9.75 4.15 -23.10
CA ASP A 59 -10.82 3.77 -22.20
C ASP A 59 -10.62 2.35 -21.67
N ALA A 60 -11.01 2.13 -20.42
CA ALA A 60 -11.11 0.80 -19.83
C ALA A 60 -12.17 0.82 -18.73
N THR A 61 -13.12 -0.10 -18.78
CA THR A 61 -14.20 -0.28 -17.81
C THR A 61 -14.16 -1.65 -17.14
N SER A 62 -13.38 -2.60 -17.70
CA SER A 62 -13.26 -3.97 -17.21
C SER A 62 -11.81 -4.49 -17.20
N ASN A 63 -11.56 -5.59 -16.48
CA ASN A 63 -10.27 -6.29 -16.54
C ASN A 63 -10.01 -6.90 -17.92
N GLN A 64 -11.05 -7.21 -18.69
CA GLN A 64 -10.90 -7.71 -20.06
C GLN A 64 -10.32 -6.63 -20.97
N ASP A 65 -10.78 -5.39 -20.81
CA ASP A 65 -10.26 -4.23 -21.55
C ASP A 65 -8.77 -4.03 -21.25
N LEU A 66 -8.39 -4.14 -19.98
CA LEU A 66 -6.98 -4.06 -19.55
C LEU A 66 -6.13 -5.19 -20.15
N SER A 67 -6.69 -6.40 -20.28
CA SER A 67 -6.02 -7.52 -20.96
C SER A 67 -5.81 -7.25 -22.45
N TYR A 68 -6.83 -6.72 -23.14
CA TYR A 68 -6.73 -6.38 -24.56
C TYR A 68 -5.73 -5.25 -24.79
N LEU A 69 -5.79 -4.20 -23.97
CA LEU A 69 -4.85 -3.09 -24.01
C LEU A 69 -3.42 -3.56 -23.72
N GLY A 70 -3.25 -4.47 -22.77
CA GLY A 70 -1.99 -5.12 -22.48
C GLY A 70 -1.35 -5.75 -23.71
N ALA A 71 -2.10 -6.61 -24.41
CA ALA A 71 -1.66 -7.26 -25.64
C ALA A 71 -1.32 -6.24 -26.75
N ALA A 72 -2.17 -5.24 -26.97
CA ALA A 72 -1.94 -4.19 -27.97
C ALA A 72 -0.68 -3.34 -27.67
N CYS A 73 -0.33 -3.18 -26.39
CA CYS A 73 0.83 -2.42 -25.95
C CYS A 73 2.15 -3.21 -25.98
N ALA A 74 2.16 -4.49 -26.36
CA ALA A 74 3.33 -5.37 -26.23
C ALA A 74 4.61 -4.84 -26.89
N ASN A 75 4.48 -4.14 -28.02
CA ASN A 75 5.60 -3.61 -28.80
C ASN A 75 5.89 -2.12 -28.53
N LEU A 76 5.16 -1.47 -27.62
CA LEU A 76 5.41 -0.07 -27.28
C LEU A 76 6.64 0.04 -26.38
N ARG A 77 7.56 0.94 -26.74
CA ARG A 77 8.79 1.19 -25.95
C ARG A 77 8.50 1.85 -24.60
N LEU A 78 7.39 2.59 -24.51
CA LEU A 78 6.98 3.32 -23.32
C LEU A 78 5.46 3.28 -23.20
N VAL A 79 4.99 2.88 -22.02
CA VAL A 79 3.57 2.90 -21.65
C VAL A 79 3.47 3.57 -20.29
N THR A 80 2.58 4.55 -20.17
CA THR A 80 2.24 5.18 -18.89
C THR A 80 0.76 4.91 -18.60
N ALA A 81 0.45 4.40 -17.41
CA ALA A 81 -0.91 4.04 -17.05
C ALA A 81 -1.10 3.97 -15.54
N GLY A 82 -2.37 3.90 -15.12
CA GLY A 82 -2.71 3.46 -13.77
C GLY A 82 -2.30 2.00 -13.53
N SER A 83 -2.26 1.60 -12.26
CA SER A 83 -1.79 0.28 -11.84
C SER A 83 -2.52 -0.90 -12.50
N GLY A 84 -3.79 -0.72 -12.90
CA GLY A 84 -4.59 -1.77 -13.54
C GLY A 84 -3.98 -2.31 -14.83
N LEU A 85 -3.31 -1.47 -15.64
CA LEU A 85 -2.73 -1.93 -16.91
C LEU A 85 -1.60 -2.95 -16.72
N ALA A 86 -0.94 -2.96 -15.55
CA ALA A 86 0.07 -3.96 -15.24
C ALA A 86 -0.46 -5.41 -15.34
N LEU A 87 -1.78 -5.62 -15.12
CA LEU A 87 -2.43 -6.92 -15.29
C LEU A 87 -2.34 -7.43 -16.73
N GLY A 88 -2.56 -6.54 -17.71
CA GLY A 88 -2.50 -6.88 -19.13
C GLY A 88 -1.09 -6.87 -19.71
N LEU A 89 -0.17 -6.08 -19.15
CA LEU A 89 1.22 -6.02 -19.61
C LEU A 89 2.04 -7.22 -19.14
N ALA A 90 1.81 -7.71 -17.92
CA ALA A 90 2.61 -8.78 -17.34
C ALA A 90 2.70 -10.03 -18.23
N PRO A 91 1.60 -10.54 -18.84
CA PRO A 91 1.65 -11.67 -19.77
C PRO A 91 2.61 -11.52 -20.96
N ASN A 92 2.84 -10.31 -21.47
CA ASN A 92 3.71 -10.07 -22.64
C ASN A 92 5.18 -10.41 -22.37
N PHE A 93 5.59 -10.42 -21.09
CA PHE A 93 6.97 -10.63 -20.68
C PHE A 93 7.18 -12.00 -20.02
N ARG A 94 6.19 -12.90 -20.06
CA ARG A 94 6.25 -14.20 -19.39
C ARG A 94 6.83 -15.28 -20.32
N PRO A 95 8.01 -15.85 -20.03
CA PRO A 95 8.38 -17.13 -20.62
C PRO A 95 7.50 -18.24 -20.02
N ALA A 96 7.12 -19.22 -20.86
CA ALA A 96 6.14 -20.27 -20.54
C ALA A 96 6.43 -21.15 -19.29
N ALA A 97 7.60 -21.02 -18.67
CA ALA A 97 8.05 -21.85 -17.55
C ALA A 97 8.06 -21.15 -16.16
N ALA A 98 7.78 -19.84 -16.08
CA ALA A 98 7.98 -19.06 -14.84
C ALA A 98 6.67 -18.82 -14.06
N GLN A 99 6.00 -19.88 -13.60
CA GLN A 99 4.63 -19.76 -13.09
C GLN A 99 4.49 -19.77 -11.54
N ALA A 100 5.48 -20.26 -10.78
CA ALA A 100 5.29 -20.48 -9.33
C ALA A 100 6.38 -19.88 -8.41
N ALA A 101 7.60 -19.64 -8.90
CA ALA A 101 8.71 -19.20 -8.05
C ALA A 101 8.77 -17.68 -7.81
N ALA A 102 8.09 -16.86 -8.63
CA ALA A 102 8.29 -15.41 -8.61
C ALA A 102 7.75 -14.72 -7.34
N SER A 103 6.71 -15.28 -6.72
CA SER A 103 6.14 -14.80 -5.46
C SER A 103 6.58 -15.64 -4.25
N ALA A 104 7.51 -16.58 -4.44
CA ALA A 104 8.05 -17.37 -3.33
C ALA A 104 8.92 -16.46 -2.46
N LEU A 105 8.54 -16.33 -1.19
CA LEU A 105 9.34 -15.65 -0.19
C LEU A 105 10.25 -16.67 0.51
N PRO A 106 11.45 -16.26 0.96
CA PRO A 106 12.20 -17.07 1.90
C PRO A 106 11.38 -17.23 3.18
N GLU A 107 11.50 -18.39 3.83
CA GLU A 107 10.88 -18.61 5.12
C GLU A 107 11.48 -17.63 6.15
N VAL A 108 10.63 -16.83 6.78
CA VAL A 108 11.03 -15.90 7.84
C VAL A 108 10.37 -16.36 9.11
N GLY A 109 11.13 -17.00 10.01
CA GLY A 109 10.63 -17.36 11.35
C GLY A 109 10.51 -16.14 12.28
N GLY A 110 10.42 -16.40 13.59
CA GLY A 110 10.44 -15.34 14.61
C GLY A 110 9.06 -14.81 15.00
N LEU A 111 9.06 -13.80 15.88
CA LEU A 111 7.83 -13.34 16.55
C LEU A 111 7.01 -12.41 15.65
N ARG A 112 5.71 -12.32 15.95
CA ARG A 112 4.72 -11.60 15.16
C ARG A 112 4.29 -10.32 15.86
N ALA A 113 4.18 -9.23 15.12
CA ALA A 113 3.61 -7.99 15.65
C ALA A 113 2.83 -7.21 14.58
N VAL A 114 1.85 -6.44 15.04
CA VAL A 114 1.07 -5.50 14.24
C VAL A 114 1.31 -4.09 14.74
N ILE A 115 1.52 -3.16 13.82
CA ILE A 115 1.72 -1.74 14.10
C ILE A 115 0.70 -0.95 13.28
N ALA A 116 -0.23 -0.27 13.94
CA ALA A 116 -1.32 0.44 13.27
C ALA A 116 -1.35 1.94 13.64
N GLY A 117 -0.98 2.81 12.71
CA GLY A 117 -1.04 4.27 12.88
C GLY A 117 -2.17 4.94 12.11
N SER A 118 -2.77 4.26 11.13
CA SER A 118 -3.85 4.86 10.33
C SER A 118 -5.12 5.12 11.15
N CYS A 119 -5.74 6.28 10.91
CA CYS A 119 -7.05 6.67 11.44
C CYS A 119 -8.21 6.41 10.47
N SER A 120 -8.01 5.64 9.40
CA SER A 120 -9.10 5.29 8.48
C SER A 120 -10.16 4.42 9.15
N THR A 121 -11.40 4.49 8.65
CA THR A 121 -12.51 3.63 9.10
C THR A 121 -12.16 2.15 8.96
N ALA A 122 -11.49 1.75 7.86
CA ALA A 122 -11.07 0.37 7.66
C ALA A 122 -10.07 -0.09 8.74
N THR A 123 -9.06 0.73 9.06
CA THR A 123 -8.06 0.37 10.08
C THR A 123 -8.66 0.35 11.49
N GLN A 124 -9.55 1.30 11.80
CA GLN A 124 -10.32 1.29 13.06
C GLN A 124 -11.11 -0.03 13.22
N GLY A 125 -11.81 -0.46 12.17
CA GLY A 125 -12.55 -1.72 12.18
C GLY A 125 -11.65 -2.96 12.32
N GLN A 126 -10.47 -2.95 11.70
CA GLN A 126 -9.47 -4.02 11.81
C GLN A 126 -8.85 -4.11 13.21
N VAL A 127 -8.52 -2.97 13.82
CA VAL A 127 -8.04 -2.90 15.21
C VAL A 127 -9.10 -3.42 16.17
N ALA A 128 -10.33 -2.90 16.06
CA ALA A 128 -11.44 -3.34 16.91
C ALA A 128 -11.68 -4.85 16.78
N PHE A 129 -11.70 -5.38 15.55
CA PHE A 129 -11.88 -6.81 15.32
C PHE A 129 -10.74 -7.66 15.90
N ALA A 130 -9.48 -7.22 15.80
CA ALA A 130 -8.36 -7.93 16.39
C ALA A 130 -8.46 -7.99 17.93
N LEU A 131 -8.82 -6.86 18.56
CA LEU A 131 -9.04 -6.77 20.00
C LEU A 131 -10.21 -7.66 20.46
N GLU A 132 -11.35 -7.62 19.75
CA GLU A 132 -12.52 -8.49 19.98
C GLU A 132 -12.16 -9.99 19.93
N ARG A 133 -11.19 -10.35 19.08
CA ARG A 133 -10.69 -11.72 18.93
C ARG A 133 -9.59 -12.09 19.92
N GLY A 134 -9.28 -11.21 20.88
CA GLY A 134 -8.34 -11.48 21.96
C GLY A 134 -6.87 -11.22 21.62
N VAL A 135 -6.57 -10.54 20.50
CA VAL A 135 -5.20 -10.09 20.22
C VAL A 135 -4.82 -9.04 21.27
N PRO A 136 -3.75 -9.23 22.07
CA PRO A 136 -3.32 -8.23 23.03
C PRO A 136 -2.97 -6.92 22.32
N GLY A 137 -3.54 -5.82 22.80
CA GLY A 137 -3.33 -4.50 22.20
C GLY A 137 -2.78 -3.47 23.18
N PHE A 138 -1.83 -2.67 22.73
CA PHE A 138 -1.31 -1.51 23.44
C PHE A 138 -1.60 -0.25 22.62
N ARG A 139 -2.34 0.68 23.23
CA ARG A 139 -2.65 1.96 22.61
C ARG A 139 -1.54 2.97 22.88
N VAL A 140 -0.94 3.47 21.81
CA VAL A 140 -0.05 4.63 21.82
C VAL A 140 -0.91 5.88 21.84
N ASP A 141 -0.99 6.52 23.00
CA ASP A 141 -1.74 7.76 23.19
C ASP A 141 -0.88 8.98 22.79
N PRO A 142 -1.28 9.75 21.76
CA PRO A 142 -0.49 10.91 21.35
C PRO A 142 -0.49 12.05 22.38
N GLY A 143 -1.50 12.12 23.26
CA GLY A 143 -1.53 13.08 24.38
C GLY A 143 -0.42 12.80 25.39
N ARG A 144 -0.19 11.52 25.70
CA ARG A 144 0.90 11.07 26.58
C ARG A 144 2.28 11.28 25.94
N LEU A 145 2.41 10.97 24.65
CA LEU A 145 3.63 11.29 23.89
C LEU A 145 3.96 12.78 23.95
N ALA A 146 2.95 13.62 23.74
CA ALA A 146 3.12 15.06 23.74
C ALA A 146 3.30 15.68 25.13
N ALA A 147 3.03 14.90 26.19
CA ALA A 147 3.39 15.25 27.57
C ALA A 147 4.82 14.82 27.93
N GLY A 148 5.56 14.20 27.01
CA GLY A 148 6.93 13.73 27.22
C GLY A 148 7.03 12.37 27.92
N GLU A 149 5.93 11.63 28.02
CA GLU A 149 5.98 10.28 28.58
C GLU A 149 6.68 9.30 27.63
N ASP A 150 7.45 8.36 28.18
CA ASP A 150 8.07 7.27 27.40
C ASP A 150 7.06 6.15 27.09
N VAL A 151 6.07 6.49 26.27
CA VAL A 151 5.02 5.58 25.82
C VAL A 151 5.61 4.41 25.03
N VAL A 152 6.71 4.63 24.32
CA VAL A 152 7.40 3.60 23.53
C VAL A 152 8.00 2.55 24.44
N LYS A 153 8.74 2.93 25.48
CA LYS A 153 9.24 1.98 26.48
C LYS A 153 8.10 1.23 27.15
N GLY A 154 7.03 1.92 27.54
CA GLY A 154 5.85 1.28 28.11
C GLY A 154 5.23 0.21 27.19
N ALA A 155 5.14 0.49 25.88
CA ALA A 155 4.67 -0.46 24.89
C ALA A 155 5.60 -1.68 24.75
N LEU A 156 6.92 -1.46 24.79
CA LEU A 156 7.91 -2.54 24.65
C LEU A 156 7.98 -3.43 25.89
N ASP A 157 7.95 -2.83 27.09
CA ASP A 157 7.92 -3.56 28.37
C ASP A 157 6.65 -4.44 28.46
N TRP A 158 5.51 -3.91 28.00
CA TRP A 158 4.26 -4.66 27.89
C TRP A 158 4.33 -5.78 26.85
N ALA A 159 4.95 -5.53 25.69
CA ALA A 159 4.99 -6.49 24.59
C ALA A 159 5.96 -7.66 24.86
N ALA A 160 7.07 -7.41 25.55
CA ALA A 160 8.14 -8.40 25.78
C ALA A 160 7.65 -9.76 26.32
N PRO A 161 6.81 -9.86 27.36
CA PRO A 161 6.32 -11.15 27.84
C PRO A 161 5.22 -11.78 26.96
N LEU A 162 4.61 -11.00 26.05
CA LEU A 162 3.46 -11.41 25.24
C LEU A 162 3.86 -11.91 23.84
N LEU A 163 4.88 -11.30 23.24
CA LEU A 163 5.38 -11.65 21.90
C LEU A 163 5.68 -13.16 21.74
N PRO A 164 6.30 -13.87 22.71
CA PRO A 164 6.52 -15.31 22.60
C PRO A 164 5.23 -16.15 22.60
N ARG A 165 4.11 -15.59 23.07
CA ARG A 165 2.82 -16.28 23.18
C ARG A 165 1.92 -16.07 21.96
N GLY A 166 2.24 -15.10 21.11
CA GLY A 166 1.48 -14.80 19.91
C GLY A 166 1.65 -13.35 19.45
N PRO A 167 0.91 -12.96 18.38
CA PRO A 167 0.95 -11.61 17.85
C PRO A 167 0.49 -10.57 18.87
N VAL A 168 1.20 -9.44 18.94
CA VAL A 168 0.77 -8.25 19.69
C VAL A 168 0.40 -7.12 18.73
N LEU A 169 -0.52 -6.24 19.15
CA LEU A 169 -0.95 -5.08 18.38
C LEU A 169 -0.54 -3.78 19.10
N VAL A 170 0.35 -3.00 18.50
CA VAL A 170 0.66 -1.64 18.94
C VAL A 170 -0.04 -0.66 18.00
N TYR A 171 -0.93 0.17 18.52
CA TYR A 171 -1.76 1.03 17.67
C TYR A 171 -1.93 2.44 18.22
N ALA A 172 -1.94 3.43 17.34
CA ALA A 172 -2.23 4.83 17.67
C ALA A 172 -3.60 5.28 17.13
N THR A 173 -4.35 4.38 16.51
CA THR A 173 -5.68 4.67 15.97
C THR A 173 -6.58 5.26 17.07
N ALA A 174 -7.03 6.49 16.87
CA ALA A 174 -7.87 7.23 17.79
C ALA A 174 -9.17 7.66 17.11
N ALA A 175 -10.17 8.00 17.92
CA ALA A 175 -11.37 8.66 17.42
C ALA A 175 -11.01 10.02 16.79
N PRO A 176 -11.69 10.45 15.71
CA PRO A 176 -11.39 11.71 15.02
C PRO A 176 -11.33 12.94 15.95
N GLU A 177 -12.11 12.96 17.01
CA GLU A 177 -12.20 14.02 18.01
C GLU A 177 -10.90 14.13 18.83
N ALA A 178 -10.33 13.00 19.24
CA ALA A 178 -9.06 12.97 19.96
C ALA A 178 -7.90 13.42 19.06
N VAL A 179 -7.93 13.02 17.77
CA VAL A 179 -6.95 13.47 16.78
C VAL A 179 -7.03 15.00 16.61
N LYS A 180 -8.23 15.56 16.46
CA LYS A 180 -8.43 17.02 16.35
C LYS A 180 -7.91 17.79 17.57
N ALA A 181 -8.13 17.28 18.79
CA ALA A 181 -7.67 17.94 20.00
C ALA A 181 -6.13 18.04 20.06
N ILE A 182 -5.42 16.99 19.65
CA ILE A 182 -3.96 16.96 19.61
C ILE A 182 -3.43 17.86 18.49
N GLN A 183 -4.06 17.81 17.30
CA GLN A 183 -3.71 18.67 16.18
C GLN A 183 -3.93 20.15 16.49
N ALA A 184 -4.94 20.50 17.28
CA ALA A 184 -5.18 21.87 17.73
C ALA A 184 -4.06 22.37 18.67
N ARG A 185 -3.43 21.47 19.44
CA ARG A 185 -2.36 21.82 20.37
C ARG A 185 -0.97 21.89 19.72
N LEU A 186 -0.68 20.98 18.78
CA LEU A 186 0.65 20.79 18.21
C LEU A 186 0.75 21.19 16.73
N GLY A 187 -0.37 21.41 16.06
CA GLY A 187 -0.43 21.44 14.60
C GLY A 187 -0.55 20.03 13.99
N VAL A 188 -1.14 19.97 12.79
CA VAL A 188 -1.46 18.70 12.10
C VAL A 188 -0.20 17.89 11.80
N GLU A 189 0.82 18.54 11.25
CA GLU A 189 2.06 17.90 10.81
C GLU A 189 2.87 17.38 12.00
N GLN A 190 3.08 18.22 13.02
CA GLN A 190 3.85 17.84 14.21
C GLN A 190 3.16 16.70 15.00
N ALA A 191 1.82 16.71 15.07
CA ALA A 191 1.06 15.63 15.70
C ALA A 191 1.24 14.30 14.94
N GLY A 192 1.19 14.32 13.60
CA GLY A 192 1.42 13.14 12.77
C GLY A 192 2.84 12.58 12.94
N GLN A 193 3.85 13.45 12.80
CA GLN A 193 5.25 13.07 12.92
C GLN A 193 5.58 12.49 14.31
N LEU A 194 5.01 13.05 15.38
CA LEU A 194 5.20 12.54 16.74
C LEU A 194 4.74 11.09 16.88
N VAL A 195 3.55 10.77 16.36
CA VAL A 195 2.98 9.43 16.40
C VAL A 195 3.77 8.47 15.50
N GLU A 196 4.11 8.90 14.30
CA GLU A 196 4.90 8.10 13.34
C GLU A 196 6.27 7.75 13.92
N ASN A 197 6.95 8.71 14.54
CA ASN A 197 8.24 8.49 15.20
C ASN A 197 8.13 7.48 16.36
N ALA A 198 7.07 7.58 17.17
CA ALA A 198 6.83 6.66 18.26
C ALA A 198 6.55 5.23 17.77
N LEU A 199 5.71 5.08 16.73
CA LEU A 199 5.41 3.78 16.14
C LEU A 199 6.63 3.17 15.45
N ALA A 200 7.44 3.98 14.78
CA ALA A 200 8.69 3.55 14.16
C ALA A 200 9.74 3.13 15.21
N ALA A 201 9.84 3.86 16.32
CA ALA A 201 10.67 3.46 17.46
C ALA A 201 10.17 2.16 18.11
N GLY A 202 8.85 2.02 18.25
CA GLY A 202 8.20 0.77 18.68
C GLY A 202 8.53 -0.40 17.77
N ALA A 203 8.45 -0.22 16.44
CA ALA A 203 8.80 -1.24 15.46
C ALA A 203 10.24 -1.74 15.64
N ARG A 204 11.21 -0.82 15.73
CA ARG A 204 12.61 -1.16 16.02
C ARG A 204 12.76 -1.93 17.32
N GLY A 205 12.06 -1.50 18.38
CA GLY A 205 12.06 -2.18 19.66
C GLY A 205 11.50 -3.60 19.59
N LEU A 206 10.38 -3.80 18.92
CA LEU A 206 9.77 -5.12 18.70
C LEU A 206 10.70 -6.04 17.91
N VAL A 207 11.39 -5.51 16.89
CA VAL A 207 12.40 -6.28 16.14
C VAL A 207 13.57 -6.68 17.02
N ARG A 208 14.04 -5.79 17.92
CA ARG A 208 15.05 -6.14 18.92
C ARG A 208 14.57 -7.21 19.92
N LEU A 209 13.28 -7.23 20.23
CA LEU A 209 12.65 -8.27 21.05
C LEU A 209 12.42 -9.60 20.30
N GLY A 210 12.84 -9.71 19.03
CA GLY A 210 12.76 -10.94 18.24
C GLY A 210 11.59 -10.99 17.27
N ALA A 211 10.83 -9.91 17.11
CA ALA A 211 9.86 -9.81 16.04
C ALA A 211 10.56 -9.83 14.68
N ARG A 212 10.05 -10.64 13.77
CA ARG A 212 10.55 -10.78 12.39
C ARG A 212 9.45 -10.76 11.36
N GLN A 213 8.19 -10.91 11.80
CA GLN A 213 7.00 -10.85 10.96
C GLN A 213 6.13 -9.68 11.41
N LEU A 214 6.06 -8.63 10.59
CA LEU A 214 5.40 -7.37 10.92
C LEU A 214 4.27 -7.08 9.94
N ILE A 215 3.11 -6.72 10.49
CA ILE A 215 2.04 -6.07 9.72
C ILE A 215 2.03 -4.59 10.10
N VAL A 216 2.07 -3.70 9.11
CA VAL A 216 2.07 -2.25 9.33
C VAL A 216 0.87 -1.63 8.62
N ALA A 217 0.05 -0.88 9.34
CA ALA A 217 -1.18 -0.27 8.82
C ALA A 217 -1.13 1.27 8.86
N GLY A 218 -1.18 1.88 7.67
CA GLY A 218 -1.02 3.32 7.42
C GLY A 218 0.12 3.57 6.44
N GLY A 219 -0.07 4.47 5.46
CA GLY A 219 0.94 4.73 4.43
C GLY A 219 2.17 5.42 5.02
N GLU A 220 1.92 6.48 5.77
CA GLU A 220 2.89 7.28 6.49
C GLU A 220 3.56 6.44 7.59
N THR A 221 2.77 5.64 8.32
CA THR A 221 3.30 4.67 9.30
C THR A 221 4.20 3.62 8.65
N SER A 222 3.82 3.09 7.48
CA SER A 222 4.64 2.13 6.74
C SER A 222 5.94 2.76 6.30
N GLY A 223 5.90 3.99 5.77
CA GLY A 223 7.09 4.76 5.41
C GLY A 223 8.04 4.99 6.58
N ALA A 224 7.51 5.45 7.72
CA ALA A 224 8.29 5.68 8.94
C ALA A 224 8.91 4.39 9.49
N VAL A 225 8.17 3.28 9.54
CA VAL A 225 8.66 1.98 10.02
C VAL A 225 9.74 1.41 9.10
N VAL A 226 9.50 1.38 7.79
CA VAL A 226 10.47 0.87 6.79
C VAL A 226 11.77 1.68 6.86
N SER A 227 11.67 3.01 6.93
CA SER A 227 12.82 3.90 7.05
C SER A 227 13.59 3.68 8.35
N ALA A 228 12.88 3.57 9.47
CA ALA A 228 13.50 3.35 10.78
C ALA A 228 14.20 1.99 10.89
N LEU A 229 13.72 0.97 10.17
CA LEU A 229 14.33 -0.36 10.11
C LEU A 229 15.45 -0.46 9.07
N GLY A 230 15.71 0.60 8.29
CA GLY A 230 16.77 0.61 7.28
C GLY A 230 16.48 -0.25 6.05
N ILE A 231 15.21 -0.57 5.78
CA ILE A 231 14.82 -1.44 4.67
C ILE A 231 14.89 -0.63 3.36
N THR A 232 15.74 -1.08 2.44
CA THR A 232 15.98 -0.39 1.15
C THR A 232 15.27 -1.05 -0.03
N GLY A 233 14.77 -2.27 0.15
CA GLY A 233 14.07 -3.01 -0.89
C GLY A 233 13.25 -4.15 -0.32
N LEU A 234 12.29 -4.60 -1.12
CA LEU A 234 11.35 -5.67 -0.76
C LEU A 234 11.23 -6.66 -1.91
N ARG A 235 11.28 -7.95 -1.58
CA ARG A 235 10.81 -9.01 -2.46
C ARG A 235 9.29 -9.13 -2.30
N ILE A 236 8.57 -9.05 -3.43
CA ILE A 236 7.11 -9.18 -3.43
C ILE A 236 6.71 -10.65 -3.37
N GLY A 237 5.82 -10.97 -2.44
CA GLY A 237 5.34 -12.32 -2.19
C GLY A 237 3.85 -12.49 -2.46
N PRO A 238 3.20 -13.46 -1.79
CA PRO A 238 1.80 -13.76 -2.02
C PRO A 238 0.89 -12.62 -1.58
N GLN A 239 -0.20 -12.43 -2.32
CA GLN A 239 -1.23 -11.45 -2.01
C GLN A 239 -2.03 -11.87 -0.77
N ILE A 240 -2.20 -10.97 0.19
CA ILE A 240 -3.11 -11.14 1.34
C ILE A 240 -4.50 -10.62 0.97
N ASP A 241 -4.55 -9.39 0.47
CA ASP A 241 -5.73 -8.70 -0.03
C ASP A 241 -5.37 -7.90 -1.28
N PRO A 242 -6.34 -7.49 -2.12
CA PRO A 242 -6.08 -6.69 -3.30
C PRO A 242 -5.22 -5.46 -2.97
N GLY A 243 -4.02 -5.39 -3.55
CA GLY A 243 -3.06 -4.31 -3.33
C GLY A 243 -2.21 -4.41 -2.05
N VAL A 244 -2.30 -5.51 -1.30
CA VAL A 244 -1.49 -5.75 -0.08
C VAL A 244 -0.91 -7.16 -0.09
N PRO A 245 0.34 -7.33 -0.57
CA PRO A 245 1.05 -8.59 -0.48
C PRO A 245 1.87 -8.71 0.81
N TRP A 246 2.25 -9.94 1.15
CA TRP A 246 3.44 -10.16 1.97
C TRP A 246 4.69 -9.80 1.18
N THR A 247 5.70 -9.33 1.89
CA THR A 247 7.02 -9.02 1.34
C THR A 247 8.10 -9.48 2.30
N THR A 248 9.32 -9.66 1.82
CA THR A 248 10.51 -9.78 2.68
C THR A 248 11.52 -8.69 2.37
N SER A 249 12.20 -8.17 3.39
CA SER A 249 13.39 -7.34 3.16
C SER A 249 14.50 -8.12 2.46
N LEU A 250 15.48 -7.41 1.90
CA LEU A 250 16.56 -7.98 1.09
C LEU A 250 17.83 -8.30 1.91
N ASP A 251 17.79 -8.09 3.22
CA ASP A 251 18.92 -8.29 4.13
C ASP A 251 19.13 -9.78 4.44
N ASP A 252 20.32 -10.14 4.93
CA ASP A 252 20.67 -11.53 5.30
C ASP A 252 19.77 -12.10 6.42
N ALA A 253 19.26 -11.24 7.29
CA ALA A 253 18.26 -11.57 8.31
C ALA A 253 16.93 -10.89 7.94
N PRO A 254 16.17 -11.46 6.98
CA PRO A 254 15.04 -10.77 6.39
C PRO A 254 13.90 -10.56 7.40
N LEU A 255 13.18 -9.45 7.21
CA LEU A 255 11.90 -9.19 7.87
C LEU A 255 10.76 -9.49 6.90
N ALA A 256 9.77 -10.27 7.35
CA ALA A 256 8.51 -10.39 6.63
C ALA A 256 7.61 -9.20 6.97
N LEU A 257 7.12 -8.51 5.95
CA LEU A 257 6.39 -7.25 6.08
C LEU A 257 5.12 -7.29 5.24
N ALA A 258 3.98 -6.95 5.85
CA ALA A 258 2.75 -6.61 5.14
C ALA A 258 2.47 -5.12 5.34
N LEU A 259 2.66 -4.31 4.29
CA LEU A 259 2.49 -2.86 4.33
C LEU A 259 1.12 -2.48 3.77
N LYS A 260 0.18 -2.16 4.67
CA LYS A 260 -1.22 -1.93 4.34
C LYS A 260 -1.54 -0.44 4.35
N SER A 261 -1.95 0.10 3.19
CA SER A 261 -2.53 1.45 3.15
C SER A 261 -3.82 1.52 3.96
N GLY A 262 -4.17 2.72 4.45
CA GLY A 262 -5.26 2.92 5.41
C GLY A 262 -6.59 2.28 4.99
N ASN A 263 -7.04 2.44 3.75
CA ASN A 263 -8.36 1.97 3.31
C ASN A 263 -8.39 0.53 2.78
N PHE A 264 -7.26 -0.16 2.81
CA PHE A 264 -7.13 -1.50 2.23
C PHE A 264 -7.41 -2.60 3.25
N GLY A 265 -7.77 -3.76 2.71
CA GLY A 265 -7.96 -5.02 3.43
C GLY A 265 -9.34 -5.20 4.07
N THR A 266 -9.74 -6.45 4.26
CA THR A 266 -11.00 -6.79 4.95
C THR A 266 -10.91 -6.58 6.46
N ARG A 267 -12.04 -6.69 7.18
CA ARG A 267 -12.11 -6.48 8.63
C ARG A 267 -11.19 -7.42 9.42
N ASP A 268 -10.99 -8.64 8.94
CA ASP A 268 -10.16 -9.68 9.56
C ASP A 268 -8.69 -9.67 9.09
N PHE A 269 -8.26 -8.62 8.35
CA PHE A 269 -6.93 -8.52 7.73
C PHE A 269 -5.78 -8.93 8.66
N PHE A 270 -5.73 -8.38 9.88
CA PHE A 270 -4.66 -8.68 10.84
C PHE A 270 -4.58 -10.14 11.26
N LEU A 271 -5.69 -10.88 11.22
CA LEU A 271 -5.72 -12.29 11.63
C LEU A 271 -5.42 -13.18 10.44
N LYS A 272 -6.10 -12.95 9.31
CA LYS A 272 -5.95 -13.81 8.11
C LYS A 272 -4.56 -13.71 7.48
N SER A 273 -3.88 -12.57 7.62
CA SER A 273 -2.54 -12.34 7.05
C SER A 273 -1.56 -13.42 7.46
N TRP A 274 -1.60 -13.88 8.71
CA TRP A 274 -0.67 -14.89 9.23
C TRP A 274 -0.83 -16.27 8.59
N ALA A 275 -2.00 -16.58 8.03
CA ALA A 275 -2.23 -17.86 7.33
C ALA A 275 -1.68 -17.85 5.89
N VAL A 276 -1.43 -16.67 5.33
CA VAL A 276 -0.86 -16.49 3.98
C VAL A 276 0.66 -16.54 4.02
N LEU A 277 1.28 -16.09 5.13
CA LEU A 277 2.71 -16.20 5.35
C LEU A 277 3.04 -17.66 5.72
N ARG A 278 3.55 -18.41 4.74
CA ARG A 278 4.02 -19.79 4.91
C ARG A 278 5.52 -19.81 5.11
#